data_AF-A0A3M1DDD6-F1
#
_entry.id   AF-A0A3M1DDD6-F1
#
_cell.length_a   1.000
_cell.length_b   1.000
_cell.length_c   1.000
_cell.angle_alpha   90.00
_cell.angle_beta   90.00
_cell.angle_gamma   90.00
#
_symmetry.space_group_name_H-M   'P 1'
#
loop_
_entity.id
_entity.type
_entity.pdbx_description
1 polymer ?
#
loop_
_entity_poly.entity_id
_entity_poly.type
_entity_poly.pdbx_seq_one_letter_code
_entity_poly.pdbx_strand_id
1 'polypeptide(L)'
;LSADSEVLAYLSRLNRPVPAVELMGRLATPEERRILGFFENGLIVPLVYQVDLSGIFAISEKIADGGFQPSDIEFLSVLSNQVAVAIENARLYGAERMATRQLQQAQQQLVQTERLAALGEMSASIAHEVNNPLGIIKNYLLLIEQAAGEDALIKEHVDIVAKEIDRIALIVRQLLEFHRPVTPQLVTLDINRVLEQVLAFMERPLNSDKITVERHLHPAELLVEGQPQSLKQVFMNLIINARDAMADGGNLLVASAVEDGSALVVFRDTGPGIPAEHIPRIFEPFFTTKKPGAGTGLGLSVCYGIVKQHRGTITYRNMPDGGCFEIRLPVKAYGEGHADKH
;
A
#
# COMPACT_ATOMS: atom_id res chain seq x y z
N LEU A 1 0.97 -31.74 23.04
CA LEU A 1 -0.01 -32.85 22.95
C LEU A 1 -0.76 -32.67 21.63
N SER A 2 -0.94 -33.73 20.84
CA SER A 2 -1.69 -33.67 19.57
C SER A 2 -3.19 -33.48 19.82
N ALA A 3 -3.94 -32.95 18.85
CA ALA A 3 -5.39 -32.76 18.96
C ALA A 3 -6.15 -34.08 19.14
N ASP A 4 -5.60 -35.20 18.64
CA ASP A 4 -6.17 -36.55 18.75
C ASP A 4 -5.73 -37.30 20.03
N SER A 5 -5.22 -36.59 21.03
CA SER A 5 -4.73 -37.18 22.28
C SER A 5 -5.86 -37.74 23.14
N GLU A 6 -5.81 -39.04 23.44
CA GLU A 6 -6.71 -39.67 24.41
C GLU A 6 -6.56 -39.07 25.82
N VAL A 7 -5.37 -38.59 26.17
CA VAL A 7 -5.10 -37.88 27.43
C VAL A 7 -5.87 -36.56 27.49
N LEU A 8 -5.85 -35.77 26.41
CA LEU A 8 -6.60 -34.50 26.35
C LEU A 8 -8.11 -34.75 26.39
N ALA A 9 -8.61 -35.75 25.65
CA ALA A 9 -10.02 -36.11 25.63
C ALA A 9 -10.51 -36.58 27.02
N TYR A 10 -9.67 -37.34 27.73
CA TYR A 10 -9.96 -37.77 29.08
C TYR A 10 -9.99 -36.61 30.08
N LEU A 11 -9.01 -35.71 30.00
CA LEU A 11 -8.94 -34.51 30.84
C LEU A 11 -10.13 -33.56 30.63
N SER A 12 -10.56 -33.38 29.38
CA SER A 12 -11.75 -32.60 29.02
C SER A 12 -13.02 -33.19 29.66
N ARG A 13 -13.22 -34.51 29.59
CA ARG A 13 -14.40 -35.18 30.17
C ARG A 13 -14.41 -35.20 31.69
N LEU A 14 -13.24 -35.40 32.30
CA LEU A 14 -13.12 -35.55 33.75
C LEU A 14 -13.20 -34.19 34.46
N ASN A 15 -12.75 -33.12 33.79
CA ASN A 15 -12.77 -31.73 34.24
C ASN A 15 -12.37 -31.54 35.72
N ARG A 16 -11.25 -32.17 36.12
CA ARG A 16 -10.66 -32.04 37.45
C ARG A 16 -9.14 -32.26 37.38
N PRO A 17 -8.36 -31.78 38.36
CA PRO A 17 -6.95 -32.12 38.50
C PRO A 17 -6.72 -33.63 38.57
N VAL A 18 -5.73 -34.14 37.83
CA VAL A 18 -5.36 -35.55 37.80
C VAL A 18 -3.86 -35.70 38.05
N PRO A 19 -3.41 -36.63 38.91
CA PRO A 19 -2.00 -36.95 39.03
C PRO A 19 -1.38 -37.39 37.70
N ALA A 20 -0.19 -36.90 37.37
CA ALA A 20 0.45 -37.23 36.08
C ALA A 20 0.66 -38.74 35.90
N VAL A 21 0.99 -39.45 36.98
CA VAL A 21 1.19 -40.91 36.99
C VAL A 21 -0.07 -41.66 36.54
N GLU A 22 -1.27 -41.16 36.90
CA GLU A 22 -2.54 -41.78 36.49
C GLU A 22 -2.72 -41.71 34.96
N LEU A 23 -2.35 -40.59 34.35
CA LEU A 23 -2.43 -40.39 32.90
C LEU A 23 -1.38 -41.23 32.17
N MET A 24 -0.16 -41.31 32.72
CA MET A 24 0.93 -42.11 32.15
C MET A 24 0.61 -43.61 32.11
N GLY A 25 -0.11 -44.12 33.12
CA GLY A 25 -0.43 -45.54 33.25
C GLY A 25 -1.58 -46.04 32.36
N ARG A 26 -2.44 -45.16 31.84
CA ARG A 26 -3.70 -45.56 31.21
C ARG A 26 -3.91 -45.12 29.77
N LEU A 27 -3.44 -43.93 29.40
CA LEU A 27 -3.90 -43.25 28.16
C LEU A 27 -2.78 -42.56 27.38
N ALA A 28 -1.58 -42.40 27.96
CA ALA A 28 -0.50 -41.65 27.34
C ALA A 28 0.31 -42.47 26.32
N THR A 29 0.49 -41.91 25.12
CA THR A 29 1.46 -42.40 24.13
C THR A 29 2.91 -42.21 24.62
N PRO A 30 3.92 -42.86 23.99
CA PRO A 30 5.32 -42.73 24.42
C PRO A 30 5.85 -41.28 24.42
N GLU A 31 5.34 -40.43 23.52
CA GLU A 31 5.68 -39.01 23.51
C GLU A 31 5.05 -38.25 24.68
N GLU A 32 3.79 -38.51 24.96
CA GLU A 32 3.07 -37.87 26.06
C GLU A 32 3.61 -38.30 27.42
N ARG A 33 4.04 -39.55 27.57
CA ARG A 33 4.73 -40.03 28.79
C ARG A 33 6.04 -39.29 29.03
N ARG A 34 6.80 -38.95 27.98
CA ARG A 34 8.02 -38.15 28.14
C ARG A 34 7.70 -36.77 28.71
N ILE A 35 6.61 -36.15 28.25
CA ILE A 35 6.18 -34.83 28.73
C ILE A 35 5.63 -34.92 30.16
N LEU A 36 4.75 -35.90 30.42
CA LEU A 36 4.15 -36.11 31.74
C LEU A 36 5.17 -36.55 32.80
N GLY A 37 6.25 -37.23 32.39
CA GLY A 37 7.33 -37.66 33.28
C GLY A 37 8.06 -36.51 33.96
N PHE A 38 8.11 -35.31 33.35
CA PHE A 38 8.62 -34.10 34.03
C PHE A 38 7.77 -33.67 35.24
N PHE A 39 6.54 -34.19 35.34
CA PHE A 39 5.57 -33.88 36.37
C PHE A 39 5.11 -35.15 37.10
N GLU A 40 5.95 -36.18 37.20
CA GLU A 40 5.58 -37.49 37.77
C GLU A 40 4.92 -37.35 39.16
N ASN A 41 5.47 -36.50 40.04
CA ASN A 41 4.92 -36.21 41.37
C ASN A 41 3.94 -35.02 41.38
N GLY A 42 3.42 -34.65 40.22
CA GLY A 42 2.65 -33.44 39.96
C GLY A 42 1.18 -33.66 39.63
N LEU A 43 0.44 -32.55 39.51
CA LEU A 43 -0.95 -32.52 39.04
C LEU A 43 -1.04 -31.90 37.65
N ILE A 44 -1.83 -32.54 36.80
CA ILE A 44 -2.27 -32.01 35.53
C ILE A 44 -3.68 -31.46 35.72
N VAL A 45 -3.81 -30.14 35.59
CA VAL A 45 -5.03 -29.39 35.86
C VAL A 45 -5.62 -28.91 34.54
N PRO A 46 -6.78 -29.41 34.11
CA PRO A 46 -7.40 -28.97 32.87
C PRO A 46 -8.04 -27.59 33.03
N LEU A 47 -7.86 -26.73 32.03
CA LEU A 47 -8.57 -25.46 31.89
C LEU A 47 -9.71 -25.66 30.89
N VAL A 48 -10.87 -26.06 31.40
CA VAL A 48 -12.06 -26.33 30.57
C VAL A 48 -12.98 -25.12 30.58
N TYR A 49 -13.37 -24.66 29.41
CA TYR A 49 -14.42 -23.66 29.23
C TYR A 49 -15.63 -24.33 28.54
N GLN A 50 -16.77 -24.34 29.22
CA GLN A 50 -17.96 -25.10 28.81
C GLN A 50 -17.67 -26.61 28.61
N VAL A 51 -17.36 -27.01 27.38
CA VAL A 51 -17.10 -28.40 26.99
C VAL A 51 -15.69 -28.57 26.39
N ASP A 52 -15.00 -27.46 26.12
CA ASP A 52 -13.74 -27.44 25.40
C ASP A 52 -12.56 -27.27 26.36
N LEU A 53 -11.52 -28.06 26.15
CA LEU A 53 -10.26 -27.93 26.87
C LEU A 53 -9.45 -26.79 26.26
N SER A 54 -9.58 -25.59 26.83
CA SER A 54 -8.86 -24.38 26.40
C SER A 54 -7.36 -24.44 26.72
N GLY A 55 -6.94 -25.26 27.67
CA GLY A 55 -5.53 -25.44 28.02
C GLY A 55 -5.30 -26.39 29.19
N ILE A 56 -4.05 -26.53 29.59
CA ILE A 56 -3.64 -27.35 30.74
C ILE A 56 -2.64 -26.56 31.56
N PHE A 57 -2.80 -26.62 32.88
CA PHE A 57 -1.86 -26.14 33.87
C PHE A 57 -1.20 -27.35 34.55
N ALA A 58 0.12 -27.50 34.42
CA ALA A 58 0.87 -28.57 35.05
C ALA A 58 1.58 -28.04 36.30
N ILE A 59 1.35 -28.68 37.43
CA ILE A 59 1.94 -28.34 38.71
C ILE A 59 2.92 -29.44 39.06
N SER A 60 4.15 -29.06 39.37
CA SER A 60 5.19 -29.97 39.83
C SER A 60 4.94 -30.43 41.27
N GLU A 61 5.92 -31.11 41.87
CA GLU A 61 5.83 -31.60 43.24
C GLU A 61 5.54 -30.48 44.26
N LYS A 62 4.72 -30.82 45.26
CA LYS A 62 4.37 -29.93 46.37
C LYS A 62 5.57 -29.82 47.32
N ILE A 63 6.01 -28.58 47.59
CA ILE A 63 7.18 -28.30 48.45
C ILE A 63 6.92 -28.68 49.91
N ALA A 64 5.67 -28.63 50.37
CA ALA A 64 5.29 -29.01 51.73
C ALA A 64 5.13 -30.53 51.85
N ASP A 65 5.62 -31.11 52.97
CA ASP A 65 5.52 -32.53 53.26
C ASP A 65 4.06 -33.05 53.18
N GLY A 66 3.86 -34.20 52.52
CA GLY A 66 2.59 -34.94 52.53
C GLY A 66 1.81 -34.98 51.21
N GLY A 67 2.40 -34.58 50.08
CA GLY A 67 1.76 -34.68 48.75
C GLY A 67 0.50 -33.82 48.59
N PHE A 68 -0.16 -33.94 47.43
CA PHE A 68 -1.40 -33.22 47.15
C PHE A 68 -2.57 -33.83 47.92
N GLN A 69 -3.24 -33.00 48.72
CA GLN A 69 -4.41 -33.35 49.51
C GLN A 69 -5.70 -33.09 48.71
N PRO A 70 -6.84 -33.70 49.10
CA PRO A 70 -8.13 -33.44 48.46
C PRO A 70 -8.52 -31.95 48.42
N SER A 71 -8.16 -31.18 49.45
CA SER A 71 -8.38 -29.72 49.50
C SER A 71 -7.56 -28.97 48.45
N ASP A 72 -6.36 -29.45 48.11
CA ASP A 72 -5.54 -28.85 47.05
C ASP A 72 -6.20 -29.08 45.68
N ILE A 73 -6.74 -30.29 45.45
CA ILE A 73 -7.46 -30.62 44.22
C ILE A 73 -8.72 -29.77 44.09
N GLU A 74 -9.49 -29.60 45.16
CA GLU A 74 -10.69 -28.75 45.16
C GLU A 74 -10.35 -27.29 44.85
N PHE A 75 -9.33 -26.74 45.54
CA PHE A 75 -8.85 -25.39 45.28
C PHE A 75 -8.41 -25.20 43.83
N LEU A 76 -7.60 -26.12 43.31
CA LEU A 76 -7.12 -26.09 41.94
C LEU A 76 -8.24 -26.24 40.91
N SER A 77 -9.30 -26.98 41.23
CA SER A 77 -10.48 -27.11 40.36
C SER A 77 -11.25 -25.79 40.26
N VAL A 78 -11.39 -25.05 41.37
CA VAL A 78 -12.03 -23.72 41.35
C VAL A 78 -11.16 -22.73 40.58
N LEU A 79 -9.86 -22.71 40.85
CA LEU A 79 -8.92 -21.81 40.21
C LEU A 79 -8.81 -22.07 38.70
N SER A 80 -8.75 -23.34 38.28
CA SER A 80 -8.66 -23.71 36.87
C SER A 80 -9.87 -23.26 36.09
N ASN A 81 -11.07 -23.41 36.65
CA ASN A 81 -12.31 -22.93 36.04
C ASN A 81 -12.30 -21.40 35.90
N GLN A 82 -11.90 -20.66 36.94
CA GLN A 82 -11.82 -19.20 36.86
C GLN A 82 -10.78 -18.72 35.83
N VAL A 83 -9.62 -19.38 35.76
CA VAL A 83 -8.57 -19.08 34.80
C VAL A 83 -9.03 -19.39 33.37
N ALA A 84 -9.71 -20.53 33.15
CA ALA A 84 -10.25 -20.89 31.85
C ALA A 84 -11.23 -19.83 31.33
N VAL A 85 -12.16 -19.38 32.19
CA VAL A 85 -13.10 -18.29 31.87
C VAL A 85 -12.37 -16.98 31.56
N ALA A 86 -11.37 -16.60 32.36
CA ALA A 86 -10.62 -15.36 32.17
C ALA A 86 -9.83 -15.36 30.84
N ILE A 87 -9.18 -16.49 30.50
CA ILE A 87 -8.45 -16.65 29.24
C ILE A 87 -9.41 -16.55 28.06
N GLU A 88 -10.55 -17.25 28.10
CA GLU A 88 -11.49 -17.24 26.99
C GLU A 88 -12.12 -15.85 26.81
N ASN A 89 -12.49 -15.16 27.90
CA ASN A 89 -12.95 -13.77 27.84
C ASN A 89 -11.91 -12.85 27.20
N ALA A 90 -10.63 -12.93 27.62
CA ALA A 90 -9.56 -12.13 27.05
C ALA A 90 -9.36 -12.41 25.55
N ARG A 91 -9.46 -13.68 25.14
CA ARG A 91 -9.40 -14.09 23.73
C ARG A 91 -10.57 -13.54 22.93
N LEU A 92 -11.80 -13.65 23.44
CA LEU A 92 -13.01 -13.12 22.80
C LEU A 92 -12.93 -11.60 22.63
N TYR A 93 -12.54 -10.86 23.67
CA TYR A 93 -12.33 -9.41 23.57
C TYR A 93 -11.24 -9.03 22.57
N GLY A 94 -10.15 -9.82 22.49
CA GLY A 94 -9.10 -9.62 21.51
C GLY A 94 -9.61 -9.80 20.07
N ALA A 95 -10.34 -10.89 19.82
CA ALA A 95 -10.93 -11.20 18.53
C ALA A 95 -11.97 -10.15 18.10
N GLU A 96 -12.86 -9.74 19.01
CA GLU A 96 -13.82 -8.66 18.77
C GLU A 96 -13.11 -7.37 18.35
N ARG A 97 -12.10 -6.92 19.11
CA ARG A 97 -11.35 -5.70 18.79
C ARG A 97 -10.66 -5.77 17.43
N MET A 98 -10.09 -6.92 17.07
CA MET A 98 -9.49 -7.11 15.75
C MET A 98 -10.54 -7.03 14.65
N ALA A 99 -11.69 -7.70 14.81
CA ALA A 99 -12.79 -7.66 13.87
C ALA A 99 -13.36 -6.24 13.71
N THR A 100 -13.56 -5.49 14.81
CA THR A 100 -14.00 -4.09 14.76
C THR A 100 -13.01 -3.22 14.00
N ARG A 101 -11.69 -3.38 14.23
CA ARG A 101 -10.67 -2.61 13.50
C ARG A 101 -10.66 -2.94 12.01
N GLN A 102 -10.75 -4.22 11.66
CA GLN A 102 -10.84 -4.65 10.26
C GLN A 102 -12.09 -4.10 9.58
N LEU A 103 -13.24 -4.13 10.27
CA LEU A 103 -14.49 -3.57 9.78
C LEU A 103 -14.37 -2.06 9.55
N GLN A 104 -13.80 -1.31 10.50
CA GLN A 104 -13.58 0.12 10.36
C GLN A 104 -12.66 0.45 9.18
N GLN A 105 -11.57 -0.30 9.00
CA GLN A 105 -10.66 -0.13 7.86
C GLN A 105 -11.37 -0.43 6.53
N ALA A 106 -12.11 -1.54 6.46
CA ALA A 106 -12.88 -1.91 5.27
C ALA A 106 -13.96 -0.87 4.94
N GLN A 107 -14.68 -0.35 5.94
CA GLN A 107 -15.66 0.72 5.76
C GLN A 107 -15.01 2.01 5.25
N GLN A 108 -13.88 2.43 5.83
CA GLN A 108 -13.15 3.60 5.33
C GLN A 108 -12.70 3.41 3.88
N GLN A 109 -12.22 2.22 3.53
CA GLN A 109 -11.82 1.90 2.17
C GLN A 109 -13.01 1.89 1.21
N LEU A 110 -14.16 1.36 1.62
CA LEU A 110 -15.40 1.40 0.82
C LEU A 110 -15.88 2.83 0.59
N VAL A 111 -15.95 3.66 1.64
CA VAL A 111 -16.34 5.06 1.53
C VAL A 111 -15.39 5.83 0.60
N GLN A 112 -14.07 5.59 0.69
CA GLN A 112 -13.11 6.18 -0.25
C GLN A 112 -13.37 5.71 -1.68
N THR A 113 -13.57 4.40 -1.88
CA THR A 113 -13.81 3.82 -3.20
C THR A 113 -15.10 4.34 -3.83
N GLU A 114 -16.16 4.49 -3.03
CA GLU A 114 -17.45 5.03 -3.48
C GLU A 114 -17.37 6.53 -3.81
N ARG A 115 -16.66 7.32 -3.00
CA ARG A 115 -16.38 8.73 -3.29
C ARG A 115 -15.62 8.89 -4.59
N LEU A 116 -14.60 8.04 -4.80
CA LEU A 116 -13.85 8.00 -6.05
C LEU A 116 -14.78 7.62 -7.20
N ALA A 117 -15.57 6.55 -7.05
CA ALA A 117 -16.56 6.05 -8.02
C ALA A 117 -17.48 7.17 -8.53
N ALA A 118 -18.11 7.90 -7.62
CA ALA A 118 -18.98 9.02 -7.93
C ALA A 118 -18.23 10.19 -8.58
N LEU A 119 -17.04 10.53 -8.05
CA LEU A 119 -16.24 11.65 -8.54
C LEU A 119 -15.88 11.49 -10.02
N GLY A 120 -15.50 10.29 -10.43
CA GLY A 120 -15.07 10.12 -11.79
C GLY A 120 -16.16 9.77 -12.80
N GLU A 121 -17.33 9.28 -12.36
CA GLU A 121 -18.54 9.30 -13.20
C GLU A 121 -18.94 10.75 -13.51
N MET A 122 -18.94 11.62 -12.48
CA MET A 122 -19.15 13.05 -12.67
C MET A 122 -18.06 13.70 -13.52
N SER A 123 -16.80 13.33 -13.33
CA SER A 123 -15.69 13.87 -14.13
C SER A 123 -15.79 13.47 -15.60
N ALA A 124 -16.29 12.26 -15.91
CA ALA A 124 -16.55 11.83 -17.28
C ALA A 124 -17.62 12.66 -17.98
N SER A 125 -18.74 12.92 -17.29
CA SER A 125 -19.82 13.76 -17.81
C SER A 125 -19.35 15.21 -18.00
N ILE A 126 -18.72 15.80 -16.97
CA ILE A 126 -18.20 17.17 -17.01
C ILE A 126 -17.15 17.31 -18.12
N ALA A 127 -16.30 16.31 -18.32
CA ALA A 127 -15.29 16.38 -19.36
C ALA A 127 -15.88 16.39 -20.77
N HIS A 128 -16.90 15.58 -21.02
CA HIS A 128 -17.61 15.62 -22.30
C HIS A 128 -18.30 16.97 -22.50
N GLU A 129 -18.93 17.52 -21.46
CA GLU A 129 -19.64 18.79 -21.55
C GLU A 129 -18.72 20.02 -21.62
N VAL A 130 -17.50 19.95 -21.09
CA VAL A 130 -16.51 21.04 -21.14
C VAL A 130 -15.67 20.98 -22.42
N ASN A 131 -15.26 19.79 -22.87
CA ASN A 131 -14.47 19.68 -24.11
C ASN A 131 -15.27 20.15 -25.33
N ASN A 132 -16.59 19.98 -25.33
CA ASN A 132 -17.46 20.43 -26.42
C ASN A 132 -17.38 21.95 -26.69
N PRO A 133 -17.72 22.85 -25.75
CA PRO A 133 -17.64 24.29 -25.96
C PRO A 133 -16.20 24.75 -26.18
N LEU A 134 -15.20 24.15 -25.53
CA LEU A 134 -13.79 24.47 -25.78
C LEU A 134 -13.37 24.19 -27.23
N GLY A 135 -13.81 23.06 -27.81
CA GLY A 135 -13.56 22.75 -29.21
C GLY A 135 -14.23 23.74 -30.18
N ILE A 136 -15.41 24.25 -29.81
CA ILE A 136 -16.12 25.28 -30.58
C ILE A 136 -15.35 26.61 -30.52
N ILE A 137 -14.93 27.06 -29.33
CA ILE A 137 -14.16 28.30 -29.18
C ILE A 137 -12.82 28.22 -29.92
N LYS A 138 -12.13 27.08 -29.85
CA LYS A 138 -10.87 26.86 -30.58
C LYS A 138 -11.04 26.97 -32.09
N ASN A 139 -12.15 26.47 -32.65
CA ASN A 139 -12.47 26.64 -34.07
C ASN A 139 -12.69 28.11 -34.43
N TYR A 140 -13.45 28.86 -33.63
CA TYR A 140 -13.67 30.28 -33.89
C TYR A 140 -12.39 31.11 -33.80
N LEU A 141 -11.51 30.78 -32.86
CA LEU A 141 -10.19 31.40 -32.76
C LEU A 141 -9.34 31.16 -34.01
N LEU A 142 -9.34 29.92 -34.54
CA LEU A 142 -8.65 29.60 -35.79
C LEU A 142 -9.20 30.42 -36.98
N LEU A 143 -10.53 30.60 -37.05
CA LEU A 143 -11.17 31.43 -38.08
C LEU A 143 -10.81 32.91 -37.93
N ILE A 144 -10.72 33.42 -36.70
CA ILE A 144 -10.30 34.80 -36.42
C ILE A 144 -8.83 34.99 -36.80
N GLU A 145 -7.95 34.03 -36.47
CA GLU A 145 -6.53 34.06 -36.85
C GLU A 145 -6.35 34.12 -38.37
N GLN A 146 -7.11 33.31 -39.11
CA GLN A 146 -7.10 33.30 -40.57
C GLN A 146 -7.64 34.60 -41.17
N ALA A 147 -8.67 35.20 -40.56
CA ALA A 147 -9.26 36.46 -41.01
C ALA A 147 -8.41 37.70 -40.65
N ALA A 148 -7.61 37.63 -39.58
CA ALA A 148 -6.81 38.75 -39.08
C ALA A 148 -5.58 39.10 -39.93
N GLY A 149 -5.15 38.22 -40.85
CA GLY A 149 -4.04 38.50 -41.76
C GLY A 149 -2.70 38.68 -41.03
N GLU A 150 -2.11 39.89 -41.10
CA GLU A 150 -0.84 40.25 -40.43
C GLU A 150 -1.02 41.06 -39.12
N ASP A 151 -2.25 41.27 -38.66
CA ASP A 151 -2.47 42.06 -37.44
C ASP A 151 -1.90 41.35 -36.19
N ALA A 152 -0.74 41.84 -35.74
CA ALA A 152 0.06 41.24 -34.68
C ALA A 152 -0.68 41.20 -33.33
N LEU A 153 -1.52 42.20 -33.05
CA LEU A 153 -2.23 42.30 -31.78
C LEU A 153 -3.35 41.24 -31.71
N ILE A 154 -4.08 41.04 -32.80
CA ILE A 154 -5.15 40.04 -32.90
C ILE A 154 -4.55 38.63 -32.82
N LYS A 155 -3.42 38.38 -33.49
CA LYS A 155 -2.71 37.09 -33.39
C LYS A 155 -2.25 36.79 -31.98
N GLU A 156 -1.67 37.76 -31.28
CA GLU A 156 -1.24 37.60 -29.88
C GLU A 156 -2.43 37.24 -28.96
N HIS A 157 -3.56 37.93 -29.12
CA HIS A 157 -4.75 37.67 -28.29
C HIS A 157 -5.37 36.31 -28.59
N VAL A 158 -5.41 35.90 -29.86
CA VAL A 158 -5.90 34.58 -30.26
C VAL A 158 -5.02 33.46 -29.69
N ASP A 159 -3.70 33.61 -29.74
CA ASP A 159 -2.74 32.64 -29.20
C ASP A 159 -2.88 32.48 -27.68
N ILE A 160 -3.08 33.58 -26.94
CA ILE A 160 -3.34 33.55 -25.49
C ILE A 160 -4.61 32.75 -25.17
N VAL A 161 -5.72 33.01 -25.87
CA VAL A 161 -6.98 32.31 -25.60
C VAL A 161 -6.89 30.83 -26.01
N ALA A 162 -6.20 30.52 -27.12
CA ALA A 162 -5.97 29.14 -27.54
C ALA A 162 -5.17 28.34 -26.50
N LYS A 163 -4.13 28.95 -25.91
CA LYS A 163 -3.34 28.34 -24.83
C LYS A 163 -4.17 28.07 -23.58
N GLU A 164 -5.06 28.98 -23.18
CA GLU A 164 -5.95 28.76 -22.03
C GLU A 164 -7.00 27.68 -22.30
N ILE A 165 -7.50 27.55 -23.53
CA ILE A 165 -8.39 26.43 -23.92
C ILE A 165 -7.65 25.09 -23.80
N ASP A 166 -6.42 25.01 -24.31
CA ASP A 166 -5.62 23.79 -24.24
C ASP A 166 -5.28 23.41 -22.79
N ARG A 167 -5.07 24.41 -21.93
CA ARG A 167 -4.92 24.24 -20.49
C ARG A 167 -6.18 23.69 -19.83
N ILE A 168 -7.37 24.24 -20.11
CA ILE A 168 -8.62 23.71 -19.55
C ILE A 168 -8.85 22.27 -20.04
N ALA A 169 -8.61 21.99 -21.31
CA ALA A 169 -8.74 20.63 -21.86
C ALA A 169 -7.75 19.65 -21.18
N LEU A 170 -6.55 20.10 -20.81
CA LEU A 170 -5.58 19.30 -20.06
C LEU A 170 -6.08 19.00 -18.63
N ILE A 171 -6.61 19.99 -17.92
CA ILE A 171 -7.17 19.83 -16.57
C ILE A 171 -8.33 18.82 -16.59
N VAL A 172 -9.19 18.93 -17.60
CA VAL A 172 -10.30 18.01 -17.83
C VAL A 172 -9.83 16.58 -18.10
N ARG A 173 -8.78 16.40 -18.92
CA ARG A 173 -8.17 15.09 -19.15
C ARG A 173 -7.54 14.49 -17.89
N GLN A 174 -6.88 15.31 -17.06
CA GLN A 174 -6.32 14.86 -15.79
C GLN A 174 -7.41 14.42 -14.78
N LEU A 175 -8.58 15.06 -14.80
CA LEU A 175 -9.75 14.63 -14.03
C LEU A 175 -10.32 13.29 -14.54
N LEU A 176 -10.33 13.07 -15.85
CA LEU A 176 -10.77 11.81 -16.48
C LEU A 176 -9.86 10.62 -16.19
N GLU A 177 -8.53 10.84 -16.17
CA GLU A 177 -7.55 9.79 -15.90
C GLU A 177 -7.64 9.23 -14.47
N PHE A 178 -8.30 9.95 -13.57
CA PHE A 178 -8.60 9.48 -12.21
C PHE A 178 -9.54 8.27 -12.20
N HIS A 179 -10.26 8.00 -13.30
CA HIS A 179 -11.45 7.15 -13.24
C HIS A 179 -11.74 6.23 -14.40
N ARG A 180 -10.77 6.01 -15.28
CA ARG A 180 -10.92 4.96 -16.26
C ARG A 180 -10.36 3.68 -15.69
N PRO A 181 -11.18 2.73 -15.21
CA PRO A 181 -10.79 1.33 -15.23
C PRO A 181 -10.81 0.91 -16.70
N VAL A 182 -9.84 1.39 -17.49
CA VAL A 182 -9.38 0.51 -18.55
C VAL A 182 -8.82 -0.66 -17.76
N THR A 183 -9.17 -1.88 -18.12
CA THR A 183 -8.45 -3.06 -17.64
C THR A 183 -7.34 -3.34 -18.66
N PRO A 184 -6.25 -2.54 -18.81
CA PRO A 184 -5.08 -3.06 -19.47
C PRO A 184 -4.59 -4.21 -18.60
N GLN A 185 -4.47 -5.38 -19.21
CA GLN A 185 -3.77 -6.50 -18.61
C GLN A 185 -2.41 -6.01 -18.13
N LEU A 186 -2.05 -6.37 -16.89
CA LEU A 186 -0.68 -6.17 -16.42
C LEU A 186 0.23 -6.97 -17.36
N VAL A 187 1.12 -6.28 -18.05
CA VAL A 187 2.11 -6.89 -18.91
C VAL A 187 3.46 -6.83 -18.22
N THR A 188 4.32 -7.78 -18.52
CA THR A 188 5.74 -7.68 -18.11
C THR A 188 6.39 -6.58 -18.93
N LEU A 189 7.00 -5.61 -18.25
CA LEU A 189 7.66 -4.47 -18.87
C LEU A 189 8.95 -4.13 -18.12
N ASP A 190 9.92 -3.61 -18.86
CA ASP A 190 11.15 -3.06 -18.30
C ASP A 190 10.94 -1.59 -17.91
N ILE A 191 11.08 -1.29 -16.62
CA ILE A 191 10.95 0.07 -16.08
C ILE A 191 11.94 1.04 -16.71
N ASN A 192 13.16 0.59 -17.00
CA ASN A 192 14.19 1.44 -17.57
C ASN A 192 13.77 1.97 -18.94
N ARG A 193 13.18 1.13 -19.80
CA ARG A 193 12.64 1.56 -21.10
C ARG A 193 11.52 2.58 -20.97
N VAL A 194 10.69 2.46 -19.94
CA VAL A 194 9.61 3.43 -19.70
C VAL A 194 10.19 4.77 -19.26
N LEU A 195 11.17 4.77 -18.36
CA LEU A 195 11.89 5.96 -17.92
C LEU A 195 12.59 6.67 -19.10
N GLU A 196 13.28 5.91 -19.95
CA GLU A 196 13.96 6.45 -21.13
C GLU A 196 12.99 7.15 -22.08
N GLN A 197 11.84 6.54 -22.38
CA GLN A 197 10.83 7.14 -23.27
C GLN A 197 10.28 8.46 -22.71
N VAL A 198 10.02 8.50 -21.41
CA VAL A 198 9.51 9.67 -20.71
C VAL A 198 10.58 10.78 -20.66
N LEU A 199 11.82 10.43 -20.33
CA LEU A 199 12.95 11.35 -20.30
C LEU A 199 13.26 11.96 -21.67
N ALA A 200 13.19 11.14 -22.74
CA ALA A 200 13.36 11.61 -24.11
C ALA A 200 12.25 12.60 -24.51
N PHE A 201 11.00 12.34 -24.10
CA PHE A 201 9.89 13.26 -24.34
C PHE A 201 10.06 14.59 -23.59
N MET A 202 10.62 14.57 -22.39
CA MET A 202 10.82 15.74 -21.53
C MET A 202 12.13 16.49 -21.76
N GLU A 203 13.01 16.01 -22.65
CA GLU A 203 14.34 16.59 -22.85
C GLU A 203 14.29 18.06 -23.30
N ARG A 204 13.47 18.40 -24.30
CA ARG A 204 13.37 19.80 -24.77
C ARG A 204 12.78 20.74 -23.71
N PRO A 205 11.63 20.41 -23.07
CA PRO A 205 11.07 21.25 -22.00
C PRO A 205 11.99 21.44 -20.78
N LEU A 206 12.78 20.42 -20.41
CA LEU A 206 13.71 20.53 -19.29
C LEU A 206 14.92 21.40 -19.67
N ASN A 207 15.46 21.23 -20.88
CA ASN A 207 16.56 22.05 -21.36
C ASN A 207 16.17 23.53 -21.55
N SER A 208 14.94 23.84 -21.99
CA SER A 208 14.47 25.23 -22.11
C SER A 208 14.45 25.95 -20.78
N ASP A 209 14.21 25.20 -19.69
CA ASP A 209 14.11 25.72 -18.34
C ASP A 209 15.44 25.57 -17.56
N LYS A 210 16.54 25.29 -18.28
CA LYS A 210 17.90 25.16 -17.72
C LYS A 210 18.02 24.07 -16.65
N ILE A 211 17.27 22.98 -16.82
CA ILE A 211 17.34 21.81 -15.94
C ILE A 211 18.22 20.75 -16.59
N THR A 212 19.31 20.37 -15.91
CA THR A 212 20.16 19.25 -16.31
C THR A 212 19.56 17.94 -15.82
N VAL A 213 19.63 16.87 -16.61
CA VAL A 213 19.11 15.55 -16.23
C VAL A 213 20.25 14.56 -16.06
N GLU A 214 20.43 14.06 -14.85
CA GLU A 214 21.35 12.97 -14.52
C GLU A 214 20.60 11.63 -14.52
N ARG A 215 21.11 10.64 -15.26
CA ARG A 215 20.46 9.34 -15.45
C ARG A 215 21.33 8.23 -14.87
N HIS A 216 20.93 7.67 -13.74
CA HIS A 216 21.61 6.54 -13.10
C HIS A 216 20.70 5.31 -13.10
N LEU A 217 20.42 4.78 -14.30
CA LEU A 217 19.54 3.63 -14.46
C LEU A 217 20.29 2.33 -14.17
N HIS A 218 19.59 1.37 -13.58
CA HIS A 218 20.10 0.02 -13.35
C HIS A 218 20.59 -0.61 -14.66
N PRO A 219 21.77 -1.24 -14.71
CA PRO A 219 22.36 -1.69 -15.97
C PRO A 219 21.66 -2.89 -16.62
N ALA A 220 20.93 -3.70 -15.83
CA ALA A 220 20.15 -4.82 -16.34
C ALA A 220 18.65 -4.49 -16.41
N GLU A 221 17.91 -5.27 -17.20
CA GLU A 221 16.45 -5.14 -17.35
C GLU A 221 15.76 -5.24 -15.99
N LEU A 222 14.93 -4.23 -15.70
CA LEU A 222 14.21 -4.11 -14.43
C LEU A 222 12.73 -4.44 -14.67
N LEU A 223 12.45 -5.74 -14.76
CA LEU A 223 11.15 -6.27 -15.15
C LEU A 223 10.13 -6.19 -14.01
N VAL A 224 8.99 -5.58 -14.27
CA VAL A 224 7.82 -5.53 -13.37
C VAL A 224 6.55 -5.91 -14.13
N GLU A 225 5.49 -6.24 -13.39
CA GLU A 225 4.14 -6.38 -13.97
C GLU A 225 3.38 -5.06 -13.85
N GLY A 226 2.97 -4.49 -14.99
CA GLY A 226 2.37 -3.17 -14.98
C GLY A 226 1.66 -2.78 -16.27
N GLN A 227 1.08 -1.59 -16.25
CA GLN A 227 0.45 -0.95 -17.37
C GLN A 227 1.39 0.17 -17.87
N PRO A 228 2.00 0.04 -19.05
CA PRO A 228 3.03 0.97 -19.52
C PRO A 228 2.56 2.43 -19.52
N GLN A 229 1.32 2.70 -19.96
CA GLN A 229 0.81 4.07 -20.03
C GLN A 229 0.58 4.70 -18.65
N SER A 230 0.07 3.91 -17.69
CA SER A 230 -0.13 4.38 -16.32
C SER A 230 1.21 4.70 -15.65
N LEU A 231 2.23 3.87 -15.83
CA LEU A 231 3.57 4.14 -15.29
C LEU A 231 4.24 5.35 -15.98
N LYS A 232 4.06 5.52 -17.29
CA LYS A 232 4.50 6.75 -17.99
C LYS A 232 3.88 7.99 -17.38
N GLN A 233 2.59 7.95 -17.08
CA GLN A 233 1.88 9.06 -16.48
C GLN A 233 2.43 9.41 -15.09
N VAL A 234 2.74 8.40 -14.26
CA VAL A 234 3.41 8.61 -12.97
C VAL A 234 4.74 9.34 -13.16
N PHE A 235 5.61 8.83 -14.01
CA PHE A 235 6.94 9.42 -14.23
C PHE A 235 6.85 10.83 -14.84
N MET A 236 5.94 11.04 -15.80
CA MET A 236 5.67 12.35 -16.37
C MET A 236 5.24 13.36 -15.30
N ASN A 237 4.30 12.98 -14.43
CA ASN A 237 3.83 13.86 -13.36
C ASN A 237 4.94 14.22 -12.37
N LEU A 238 5.80 13.27 -12.01
CA LEU A 238 6.93 13.54 -11.11
C LEU A 238 7.96 14.48 -11.77
N ILE A 239 8.26 14.29 -13.05
CA ILE A 239 9.19 15.16 -13.78
C ILE A 239 8.61 16.57 -13.96
N ILE A 240 7.32 16.69 -14.27
CA ILE A 240 6.64 18.00 -14.37
C ILE A 240 6.67 18.70 -13.01
N ASN A 241 6.40 17.98 -11.91
CA ASN A 241 6.48 18.55 -10.57
C ASN A 241 7.90 19.02 -10.21
N ALA A 242 8.93 18.23 -10.55
CA ALA A 242 10.33 18.61 -10.38
C ALA A 242 10.69 19.86 -11.21
N ARG A 243 10.26 19.90 -12.47
CA ARG A 243 10.44 21.05 -13.37
C ARG A 243 9.82 22.31 -12.79
N ASP A 244 8.56 22.23 -12.35
CA ASP A 244 7.86 23.38 -11.78
C ASP A 244 8.50 23.87 -10.46
N ALA A 245 9.12 22.97 -9.69
CA ALA A 245 9.86 23.31 -8.48
C ALA A 245 11.21 23.98 -8.78
N MET A 246 11.77 23.77 -9.98
CA MET A 246 13.06 24.29 -10.44
C MET A 246 12.86 25.37 -11.52
N ALA A 247 11.97 26.34 -11.29
CA ALA A 247 11.64 27.39 -12.25
C ALA A 247 12.84 28.24 -12.70
N ASP A 248 13.88 28.36 -11.87
CA ASP A 248 15.11 29.10 -12.16
C ASP A 248 16.25 28.21 -12.71
N GLY A 249 15.96 26.94 -13.00
CA GLY A 249 16.92 25.92 -13.38
C GLY A 249 17.36 25.05 -12.20
N GLY A 250 18.08 23.97 -12.50
CA GLY A 250 18.51 23.00 -11.49
C GLY A 250 18.98 21.67 -12.06
N ASN A 251 18.99 20.66 -11.21
CA ASN A 251 19.38 19.30 -11.57
C ASN A 251 18.28 18.30 -11.19
N LEU A 252 17.89 17.47 -12.15
CA LEU A 252 16.98 16.35 -11.97
C LEU A 252 17.76 15.05 -12.09
N LEU A 253 17.94 14.35 -10.97
CA LEU A 253 18.48 12.99 -10.97
C LEU A 253 17.33 11.99 -11.07
N VAL A 254 17.42 11.10 -12.05
CA VAL A 254 16.54 9.94 -12.21
C VAL A 254 17.37 8.68 -12.10
N ALA A 255 17.07 7.86 -11.11
CA ALA A 255 17.80 6.61 -10.86
C ALA A 255 16.86 5.43 -10.74
N SER A 256 17.37 4.24 -11.09
CA SER A 256 16.68 2.98 -10.82
C SER A 256 17.65 1.95 -10.22
N ALA A 257 17.13 1.12 -9.32
CA ALA A 257 17.89 0.08 -8.63
C ALA A 257 17.00 -1.11 -8.27
N VAL A 258 17.62 -2.22 -7.87
CA VAL A 258 16.93 -3.33 -7.21
C VAL A 258 17.29 -3.28 -5.73
N GLU A 259 16.28 -3.18 -4.86
CA GLU A 259 16.44 -3.14 -3.41
C GLU A 259 15.34 -4.01 -2.77
N ASP A 260 15.71 -4.93 -1.88
CA ASP A 260 14.78 -5.81 -1.14
C ASP A 260 13.73 -6.53 -2.00
N GLY A 261 14.12 -7.00 -3.19
CA GLY A 261 13.20 -7.66 -4.13
C GLY A 261 12.16 -6.70 -4.76
N SER A 262 12.45 -5.41 -4.77
CA SER A 262 11.65 -4.37 -5.42
C SER A 262 12.50 -3.56 -6.41
N ALA A 263 11.88 -3.14 -7.50
CA ALA A 263 12.38 -2.12 -8.39
C ALA A 263 12.19 -0.77 -7.70
N LEU A 264 13.30 -0.15 -7.30
CA LEU A 264 13.35 1.20 -6.78
C LEU A 264 13.55 2.18 -7.93
N VAL A 265 12.70 3.20 -8.02
CA VAL A 265 12.85 4.32 -8.95
C VAL A 265 12.88 5.62 -8.14
N VAL A 266 13.89 6.43 -8.36
CA VAL A 266 14.14 7.67 -7.60
C VAL A 266 14.10 8.86 -8.53
N PHE A 267 13.35 9.89 -8.16
CA PHE A 267 13.36 11.20 -8.78
C PHE A 267 13.80 12.21 -7.72
N ARG A 268 14.98 12.80 -7.89
CA ARG A 268 15.51 13.84 -7.01
C ARG A 268 15.66 15.14 -7.77
N ASP A 269 15.02 16.18 -7.27
CA ASP A 269 15.14 17.54 -7.78
C ASP A 269 15.99 18.41 -6.84
N THR A 270 16.52 19.50 -7.37
CA THR A 270 17.20 20.54 -6.58
C THR A 270 16.33 21.76 -6.34
N GLY A 271 15.01 21.59 -6.29
CA GLY A 271 14.06 22.65 -5.97
C GLY A 271 14.02 22.98 -4.47
N PRO A 272 13.09 23.84 -4.01
CA PRO A 272 12.99 24.23 -2.61
C PRO A 272 12.45 23.13 -1.67
N GLY A 273 12.08 21.96 -2.21
CA GLY A 273 11.37 20.92 -1.48
C GLY A 273 9.94 21.32 -1.09
N ILE A 274 9.34 20.57 -0.16
CA ILE A 274 7.98 20.80 0.33
C ILE A 274 8.03 21.11 1.84
N PRO A 275 7.37 22.17 2.33
CA PRO A 275 7.28 22.44 3.76
C PRO A 275 6.80 21.22 4.57
N ALA A 276 7.42 20.93 5.71
CA ALA A 276 7.18 19.70 6.48
C ALA A 276 5.70 19.49 6.87
N GLU A 277 4.98 20.58 7.14
CA GLU A 277 3.54 20.60 7.43
C GLU A 277 2.65 20.13 6.27
N HIS A 278 3.14 20.21 5.03
CA HIS A 278 2.39 19.84 3.84
C HIS A 278 2.66 18.41 3.38
N ILE A 279 3.83 17.84 3.72
CA ILE A 279 4.25 16.49 3.31
C ILE A 279 3.19 15.40 3.56
N PRO A 280 2.50 15.35 4.71
CA PRO A 280 1.48 14.31 4.96
C PRO A 280 0.28 14.37 3.99
N ARG A 281 0.07 15.53 3.35
CA ARG A 281 -1.12 15.86 2.56
C ARG A 281 -0.86 15.91 1.06
N ILE A 282 0.39 15.77 0.61
CA ILE A 282 0.77 15.93 -0.82
C ILE A 282 0.10 14.93 -1.76
N PHE A 283 -0.38 13.80 -1.22
CA PHE A 283 -1.11 12.79 -1.97
C PHE A 283 -2.64 12.92 -1.84
N GLU A 284 -3.14 13.89 -1.07
CA GLU A 284 -4.57 14.21 -1.01
C GLU A 284 -5.03 14.83 -2.34
N PRO A 285 -6.19 14.41 -2.89
CA PRO A 285 -6.76 15.04 -4.07
C PRO A 285 -6.99 16.55 -3.85
N PHE A 286 -6.69 17.35 -4.88
CA PHE A 286 -6.84 18.82 -4.91
C PHE A 286 -5.91 19.59 -3.95
N PHE A 287 -5.01 18.91 -3.24
CA PHE A 287 -4.01 19.57 -2.43
C PHE A 287 -2.90 20.16 -3.31
N THR A 288 -2.66 21.46 -3.20
CA THR A 288 -1.59 22.16 -3.94
C THR A 288 -1.07 23.33 -3.13
N THR A 289 0.24 23.55 -3.19
CA THR A 289 0.92 24.73 -2.61
C THR A 289 1.15 25.83 -3.66
N LYS A 290 0.83 25.56 -4.93
CA LYS A 290 0.97 26.50 -6.04
C LYS A 290 -0.12 27.57 -5.99
N LYS A 291 0.15 28.74 -6.59
CA LYS A 291 -0.82 29.85 -6.71
C LYS A 291 -2.16 29.35 -7.29
N PRO A 292 -3.31 29.96 -6.90
CA PRO A 292 -4.61 29.61 -7.47
C PRO A 292 -4.58 29.58 -9.00
N GLY A 293 -5.01 28.46 -9.59
CA GLY A 293 -4.99 28.22 -11.03
C GLY A 293 -3.69 27.60 -11.58
N ALA A 294 -2.54 27.72 -10.90
CA ALA A 294 -1.25 27.20 -11.38
C ALA A 294 -1.03 25.70 -11.10
N GLY A 295 -1.85 25.07 -10.24
CA GLY A 295 -1.79 23.64 -9.96
C GLY A 295 -3.17 23.07 -9.66
N THR A 296 -3.47 21.90 -10.24
CA THR A 296 -4.75 21.19 -10.03
C THR A 296 -4.79 20.40 -8.72
N GLY A 297 -3.62 20.10 -8.13
CA GLY A 297 -3.51 19.24 -6.96
C GLY A 297 -3.89 17.77 -7.22
N LEU A 298 -3.98 17.36 -8.49
CA LEU A 298 -4.36 16.00 -8.87
C LEU A 298 -3.17 15.12 -9.25
N GLY A 299 -2.04 15.71 -9.68
CA GLY A 299 -0.91 14.94 -10.21
C GLY A 299 -0.35 13.89 -9.24
N LEU A 300 -0.11 14.25 -7.99
CA LEU A 300 0.45 13.33 -6.99
C LEU A 300 -0.56 12.32 -6.45
N SER A 301 -1.83 12.68 -6.32
CA SER A 301 -2.88 11.74 -5.92
C SER A 301 -3.14 10.68 -7.00
N VAL A 302 -3.06 11.05 -8.29
CA VAL A 302 -3.02 10.10 -9.40
C VAL A 302 -1.81 9.17 -9.30
N CYS A 303 -0.61 9.72 -9.03
CA CYS A 303 0.59 8.90 -8.88
C CYS A 303 0.42 7.85 -7.78
N TYR A 304 -0.14 8.25 -6.63
CA TYR A 304 -0.41 7.36 -5.52
C TYR A 304 -1.36 6.22 -5.90
N GLY A 305 -2.49 6.54 -6.56
CA GLY A 305 -3.46 5.55 -7.03
C GLY A 305 -2.86 4.53 -8.00
N ILE A 306 -2.13 5.01 -9.02
CA ILE A 306 -1.48 4.14 -10.01
C ILE A 306 -0.44 3.24 -9.36
N VAL A 307 0.46 3.79 -8.53
CA VAL A 307 1.50 3.00 -7.87
C VAL A 307 0.89 1.93 -6.96
N LYS A 308 -0.20 2.25 -6.25
CA LYS A 308 -0.94 1.27 -5.44
C LYS A 308 -1.60 0.18 -6.27
N GLN A 309 -2.18 0.50 -7.43
CA GLN A 309 -2.74 -0.48 -8.36
C GLN A 309 -1.67 -1.46 -8.88
N HIS A 310 -0.41 -1.01 -8.94
CA HIS A 310 0.76 -1.82 -9.29
C HIS A 310 1.40 -2.53 -8.08
N ARG A 311 0.69 -2.60 -6.95
CA ARG A 311 1.17 -3.20 -5.69
C ARG A 311 2.45 -2.56 -5.15
N GLY A 312 2.69 -1.30 -5.50
CA GLY A 312 3.86 -0.54 -5.10
C GLY A 312 3.62 0.45 -3.96
N THR A 313 4.67 1.19 -3.65
CA THR A 313 4.64 2.32 -2.72
C THR A 313 5.33 3.52 -3.32
N ILE A 314 4.76 4.71 -3.12
CA ILE A 314 5.40 6.00 -3.43
C ILE A 314 5.61 6.78 -2.13
N THR A 315 6.81 7.31 -1.93
CA THR A 315 7.15 8.13 -0.77
C THR A 315 7.82 9.42 -1.21
N TYR A 316 7.83 10.40 -0.30
CA TYR A 316 8.51 11.67 -0.49
C TYR A 316 9.34 12.01 0.75
N ARG A 317 10.52 12.58 0.54
CA ARG A 317 11.31 13.22 1.60
C ARG A 317 11.98 14.49 1.07
N ASN A 318 12.18 15.46 1.96
CA ASN A 318 13.13 16.54 1.70
C ASN A 318 14.56 16.02 1.86
N MET A 319 15.41 16.40 0.94
CA MET A 319 16.86 16.29 0.98
C MET A 319 17.45 17.68 1.30
N PRO A 320 18.72 17.77 1.74
CA PRO A 320 19.36 19.07 1.99
C PRO A 320 19.29 20.04 0.80
N ASP A 321 19.33 19.48 -0.42
CA ASP A 321 19.41 20.24 -1.66
C ASP A 321 18.12 20.21 -2.49
N GLY A 322 17.01 19.63 -1.99
CA GLY A 322 15.72 19.63 -2.70
C GLY A 322 14.77 18.48 -2.37
N GLY A 323 13.88 18.12 -3.31
CA GLY A 323 12.89 17.05 -3.12
C GLY A 323 13.38 15.67 -3.58
N CYS A 324 12.85 14.61 -2.97
CA CYS A 324 13.10 13.24 -3.42
C CYS A 324 11.82 12.40 -3.35
N PHE A 325 11.36 11.94 -4.51
CA PHE A 325 10.32 10.91 -4.64
C PHE A 325 10.95 9.54 -4.86
N GLU A 326 10.44 8.54 -4.17
CA GLU A 326 10.83 7.14 -4.34
C GLU A 326 9.61 6.29 -4.66
N ILE A 327 9.70 5.49 -5.71
CA ILE A 327 8.70 4.51 -6.09
C ILE A 327 9.31 3.12 -5.94
N ARG A 328 8.63 2.23 -5.23
CA ARG A 328 8.98 0.81 -5.14
C ARG A 328 7.89 -0.01 -5.81
N LEU A 329 8.28 -0.85 -6.77
CA LEU A 329 7.40 -1.79 -7.46
C LEU A 329 7.95 -3.21 -7.27
N PRO A 330 7.11 -4.25 -7.11
CA PRO A 330 7.61 -5.62 -7.01
C PRO A 330 8.34 -6.03 -8.30
N VAL A 331 9.57 -6.52 -8.20
CA VAL A 331 10.21 -7.11 -9.39
C VAL A 331 9.52 -8.43 -9.72
N LYS A 332 9.38 -8.71 -11.02
CA LYS A 332 9.12 -10.08 -11.44
C LYS A 332 10.41 -10.85 -11.20
N ALA A 333 10.37 -11.84 -10.31
CA ALA A 333 11.48 -12.77 -10.18
C ALA A 333 11.83 -13.28 -11.58
N TYR A 334 13.12 -13.27 -11.94
CA TYR A 334 13.59 -13.99 -13.12
C TYR A 334 13.21 -15.45 -12.91
N GLY A 335 12.04 -15.84 -13.43
CA GLY A 335 11.61 -17.22 -13.41
C GLY A 335 12.65 -18.02 -14.16
N GLU A 336 13.19 -19.04 -13.49
CA GLU A 336 14.02 -20.10 -14.05
C GLU A 336 13.47 -20.50 -15.43
N GLY A 337 14.09 -19.98 -16.47
CA GLY A 337 13.78 -20.35 -17.84
C GLY A 337 14.47 -21.67 -18.17
N HIS A 338 13.67 -22.74 -18.21
CA HIS A 338 13.90 -23.93 -19.04
C HIS A 338 15.19 -24.73 -18.74
N ALA A 339 15.23 -25.39 -17.59
CA ALA A 339 15.90 -26.69 -17.48
C ALA A 339 14.90 -27.80 -17.84
N ASP A 340 15.34 -28.75 -18.65
CA ASP A 340 14.63 -29.94 -19.13
C ASP A 340 13.50 -29.75 -20.16
N LYS A 341 13.92 -29.82 -21.43
CA LYS A 341 13.44 -30.84 -22.39
C LYS A 341 14.35 -30.84 -23.62
N HIS A 342 15.43 -31.62 -23.56
CA HIS A 342 16.00 -32.31 -24.72
C HIS A 342 16.67 -33.61 -24.30
#